data_AF-A0A1H2DWA9-F1
#
_entry.id   AF-A0A1H2DWA9-F1
#
_cell.length_a   1.000
_cell.length_b   1.000
_cell.length_c   1.000
_cell.angle_alpha   90.00
_cell.angle_beta   90.00
_cell.angle_gamma   90.00
#
_symmetry.space_group_name_H-M   'P 1'
#
loop_
_entity.id
_entity.type
_entity.pdbx_description
1 polymer ?
#
loop_
_entity_poly.entity_id
_entity_poly.type
_entity_poly.pdbx_seq_one_letter_code
_entity_poly.pdbx_strand_id
1 'polypeptide(L)'
;MRISEFRAIQRECSNAYLHSLVMTCRRKFLCAAKLLELQSAAISRLRDFGLDGQINIWPLYSPYEVLSERYLELFYSPQLEIFRDRSNMQDEKWFKYFHHALIPTLIADDEIVRNVLRSVGGLPSKQPKDAAMALKHYFSEMTLPDSAPLWAPEESFDN
;
A
#
# COMPACT_ATOMS: atom_id res chain seq x y z
N MET A 1 -15.67 -17.95 -0.36
CA MET A 1 -15.88 -16.50 -0.38
C MET A 1 -15.99 -16.04 -1.83
N ARG A 2 -17.04 -15.31 -2.17
CA ARG A 2 -17.21 -14.69 -3.50
C ARG A 2 -16.28 -13.48 -3.64
N ILE A 3 -15.90 -13.11 -4.86
CA ILE A 3 -15.08 -11.91 -5.11
C ILE A 3 -15.74 -10.66 -4.53
N SER A 4 -17.06 -10.54 -4.65
CA SER A 4 -17.82 -9.41 -4.09
C SER A 4 -17.74 -9.32 -2.56
N GLU A 5 -17.75 -10.47 -1.88
CA GLU A 5 -17.59 -10.55 -0.41
C GLU A 5 -16.17 -10.14 -0.01
N PHE A 6 -15.17 -10.63 -0.74
CA PHE A 6 -13.79 -10.29 -0.44
C PHE A 6 -13.47 -8.81 -0.67
N ARG A 7 -13.99 -8.21 -1.77
CA ARG A 7 -13.91 -6.76 -2.01
C ARG A 7 -14.55 -5.96 -0.87
N ALA A 8 -15.66 -6.43 -0.33
CA ALA A 8 -16.31 -5.77 0.80
C ALA A 8 -15.40 -5.78 2.04
N ILE A 9 -14.76 -6.91 2.36
CA ILE A 9 -13.77 -7.01 3.44
C ILE A 9 -12.58 -6.07 3.20
N GLN A 10 -12.03 -6.06 1.98
CA GLN A 10 -10.91 -5.17 1.63
C GLN A 10 -11.27 -3.70 1.84
N ARG A 11 -12.52 -3.30 1.55
CA ARG A 11 -13.03 -1.94 1.79
C ARG A 11 -13.26 -1.67 3.27
N GLU A 12 -13.81 -2.61 4.02
CA GLU A 12 -14.04 -2.47 5.46
C GLU A 12 -12.73 -2.26 6.23
N CYS A 13 -11.69 -3.03 5.88
CA CYS A 13 -10.38 -2.94 6.53
C CYS A 13 -9.49 -1.80 6.02
N SER A 14 -9.86 -1.15 4.91
CA SER A 14 -9.02 -0.16 4.21
C SER A 14 -8.54 0.98 5.09
N ASN A 15 -9.38 1.50 6.00
CA ASN A 15 -9.00 2.58 6.92
C ASN A 15 -7.80 2.19 7.78
N ALA A 16 -7.85 1.00 8.40
CA ALA A 16 -6.78 0.51 9.26
C ALA A 16 -5.49 0.26 8.46
N TYR A 17 -5.63 -0.26 7.24
CA TYR A 17 -4.51 -0.61 6.37
C TYR A 17 -3.79 0.65 5.86
N LEU A 18 -4.56 1.63 5.38
CA LEU A 18 -4.05 2.93 4.95
C LEU A 18 -3.41 3.70 6.10
N HIS A 19 -4.04 3.67 7.29
CA HIS A 19 -3.45 4.27 8.47
C HIS A 19 -2.11 3.62 8.84
N SER A 20 -2.03 2.28 8.81
CA SER A 20 -0.79 1.54 9.04
C SER A 20 0.31 1.93 8.04
N LEU A 21 -0.02 2.03 6.74
CA LEU A 21 0.90 2.49 5.71
C LEU A 21 1.41 3.91 6.00
N VAL A 22 0.51 4.86 6.29
CA VAL A 22 0.88 6.25 6.60
C VAL A 22 1.82 6.32 7.80
N MET A 23 1.50 5.61 8.88
CA MET A 23 2.33 5.62 10.10
C MET A 23 3.69 4.94 9.89
N THR A 24 3.75 3.92 9.03
CA THR A 24 5.00 3.27 8.64
C THR A 24 5.87 4.20 7.79
N CYS A 25 5.28 4.89 6.80
CA CYS A 25 5.95 5.93 6.01
C CYS A 25 6.48 7.07 6.90
N ARG A 26 5.66 7.55 7.85
CA ARG A 26 6.05 8.58 8.83
C ARG A 26 7.26 8.11 9.63
N ARG A 27 7.24 6.88 10.16
CA ARG A 27 8.35 6.32 10.93
C ARG A 27 9.62 6.25 10.09
N LYS A 28 9.56 5.69 8.87
CA LYS A 28 10.72 5.60 7.97
C LYS A 28 11.30 6.98 7.68
N PHE A 29 10.46 7.95 7.33
CA PHE A 29 10.90 9.31 7.01
C PHE A 29 11.57 10.00 8.21
N LEU A 30 10.99 9.89 9.41
CA LEU A 30 11.56 10.45 10.63
C LEU A 30 12.88 9.76 11.03
N CYS A 31 13.00 8.44 10.83
CA CYS A 31 14.25 7.72 11.03
C CYS A 31 15.34 8.23 10.08
N ALA A 32 15.04 8.40 8.80
CA ALA A 32 15.99 8.96 7.83
C ALA A 32 16.39 10.40 8.18
N ALA A 33 15.43 11.25 8.55
CA ALA A 33 15.69 12.62 8.99
C ALA A 33 16.60 12.66 10.24
N LYS A 34 16.40 11.73 11.19
CA LYS A 34 17.25 11.61 12.38
C LYS A 34 18.68 11.20 12.01
N LEU A 35 18.85 10.24 11.10
CA LEU A 35 20.18 9.78 10.65
C LEU A 35 20.95 10.90 9.94
N LEU A 36 20.23 11.76 9.22
CA LEU A 36 20.79 12.93 8.54
C LEU A 36 20.86 14.18 9.44
N GLU A 37 20.55 14.04 10.72
CA GLU A 37 20.52 15.13 11.72
C GLU A 37 19.69 16.36 11.27
N LEU A 38 18.65 16.12 10.46
CA LEU A 38 17.81 17.18 9.93
C LEU A 38 16.89 17.75 11.00
N GLN A 39 17.07 19.03 11.29
CA GLN A 39 16.20 19.80 12.17
C GLN A 39 15.46 20.85 11.34
N SER A 40 14.14 20.71 11.21
CA SER A 40 13.31 21.72 10.56
C SER A 40 11.88 21.72 11.12
N ALA A 41 11.18 22.83 10.95
CA ALA A 41 9.77 22.94 11.33
C ALA A 41 8.87 21.90 10.62
N ALA A 42 9.24 21.45 9.42
CA ALA A 42 8.52 20.38 8.73
C ALA A 42 8.71 19.03 9.44
N ILE A 43 9.93 18.71 9.90
CA ILE A 43 10.21 17.49 10.67
C ILE A 43 9.50 17.50 12.02
N SER A 44 9.48 18.65 12.71
CA SER A 44 8.72 18.78 13.97
C SER A 44 7.23 18.57 13.75
N ARG A 45 6.63 19.23 12.75
CA ARG A 45 5.21 19.01 12.41
C ARG A 45 4.89 17.55 12.04
N LEU A 46 5.77 16.89 11.28
CA LEU A 46 5.60 15.47 10.96
C LEU A 46 5.73 14.56 12.19
N ARG A 47 6.53 14.96 13.20
CA ARG A 47 6.60 14.24 14.48
C ARG A 47 5.28 14.31 15.24
N ASP A 48 4.57 15.43 15.17
CA ASP A 48 3.29 15.58 15.87
C ASP A 48 2.10 15.07 15.03
N PHE A 49 2.32 14.87 13.72
CA PHE A 49 1.34 14.36 12.78
C PHE A 49 0.78 12.99 13.21
N GLY A 50 -0.55 12.94 13.37
CA GLY A 50 -1.29 11.73 13.76
C GLY A 50 -1.32 11.43 15.26
N LEU A 51 -0.77 12.30 16.12
CA LEU A 51 -0.84 12.14 17.58
C LEU A 51 -2.11 12.78 18.17
N ASP A 52 -2.48 13.97 17.71
CA ASP A 52 -3.54 14.79 18.32
C ASP A 52 -4.83 14.89 17.47
N GLY A 53 -4.93 14.13 16.37
CA GLY A 53 -6.09 14.21 15.48
C GLY A 53 -6.18 13.12 14.44
N GLN A 54 -7.37 12.98 13.86
CA GLN A 54 -7.64 12.01 12.80
C GLN A 54 -6.89 12.39 11.51
N ILE A 55 -6.12 11.45 10.97
CA ILE A 55 -5.44 11.62 9.69
C ILE A 55 -6.48 11.50 8.57
N ASN A 56 -6.53 12.50 7.69
CA ASN A 56 -7.32 12.40 6.46
C ASN A 56 -6.64 11.48 5.45
N ILE A 57 -7.00 10.20 5.49
CA ILE A 57 -6.51 9.17 4.55
C ILE A 57 -7.35 9.09 3.26
N TRP A 58 -8.36 9.94 3.10
CA TRP A 58 -9.24 9.90 1.93
C TRP A 58 -8.51 9.90 0.57
N PRO A 59 -7.41 10.68 0.39
CA PRO A 59 -6.65 10.68 -0.86
C PRO A 59 -6.04 9.32 -1.25
N LEU A 60 -5.86 8.42 -0.29
CA LEU A 60 -5.20 7.13 -0.51
C LEU A 60 -6.16 5.99 -0.89
N TYR A 61 -7.48 6.19 -0.86
CA TYR A 61 -8.44 5.14 -1.24
C TYR A 61 -8.28 4.71 -2.70
N SER A 62 -8.20 5.64 -3.65
CA SER A 62 -8.09 5.26 -5.06
C SER A 62 -6.78 4.53 -5.39
N PRO A 63 -5.61 4.95 -4.87
CA PRO A 63 -4.39 4.13 -4.95
C PRO A 63 -4.54 2.74 -4.30
N TYR A 64 -5.19 2.66 -3.13
CA TYR A 64 -5.42 1.37 -2.44
C TYR A 64 -6.30 0.43 -3.26
N GLU A 65 -7.37 0.95 -3.88
CA GLU A 65 -8.25 0.15 -4.73
C GLU A 65 -7.47 -0.51 -5.87
N VAL A 66 -6.53 0.21 -6.51
CA VAL A 66 -5.65 -0.36 -7.54
C VAL A 66 -4.85 -1.54 -6.98
N LEU A 67 -4.23 -1.40 -5.81
CA LEU A 67 -3.47 -2.49 -5.19
C LEU A 67 -4.35 -3.69 -4.84
N SER A 68 -5.54 -3.44 -4.29
CA SER A 68 -6.48 -4.51 -3.91
C SER A 68 -7.04 -5.27 -5.12
N GLU A 69 -7.35 -4.57 -6.21
CA GLU A 69 -7.84 -5.19 -7.44
C GLU A 69 -6.74 -5.96 -8.16
N ARG A 70 -5.51 -5.44 -8.18
CA ARG A 70 -4.38 -6.19 -8.75
C ARG A 70 -4.06 -7.44 -7.94
N TYR A 71 -4.17 -7.39 -6.61
CA TYR A 71 -4.03 -8.60 -5.79
C TYR A 71 -5.12 -9.64 -6.12
N LEU A 72 -6.36 -9.18 -6.30
CA LEU A 72 -7.48 -10.03 -6.71
C LEU A 72 -7.21 -10.71 -8.06
N GLU A 73 -6.72 -9.96 -9.05
CA GLU A 73 -6.45 -10.47 -10.40
C GLU A 73 -5.28 -11.46 -10.42
N LEU A 74 -4.17 -11.12 -9.75
CA LEU A 74 -2.94 -11.90 -9.84
C LEU A 74 -2.94 -13.13 -8.92
N PHE A 75 -3.51 -13.02 -7.71
CA PHE A 75 -3.40 -14.09 -6.72
C PHE A 75 -4.72 -14.80 -6.47
N TYR A 76 -5.84 -14.07 -6.36
CA TYR A 76 -7.10 -14.68 -5.92
C TYR A 76 -7.90 -15.33 -7.04
N SER A 77 -8.10 -14.62 -8.16
CA SER A 77 -8.91 -15.10 -9.29
C SER A 77 -8.41 -16.41 -9.89
N PRO A 78 -7.09 -16.62 -10.10
CA PRO A 78 -6.58 -17.90 -10.61
C PRO A 78 -6.85 -19.10 -9.68
N GLN A 79 -6.90 -18.87 -8.36
CA GLN A 79 -7.19 -19.93 -7.38
C GLN A 79 -8.65 -20.40 -7.45
N LEU A 80 -9.59 -19.59 -7.97
CA LEU A 80 -11.01 -19.92 -8.02
C LEU A 80 -11.33 -21.03 -9.03
N GLU A 81 -10.51 -21.16 -10.07
CA GLU A 81 -10.68 -22.19 -11.10
C GLU A 81 -10.17 -23.55 -10.62
N ILE A 82 -9.16 -23.55 -9.74
CA ILE A 82 -8.42 -24.74 -9.32
C ILE A 82 -9.04 -25.37 -8.07
N PHE A 83 -9.50 -24.58 -7.10
CA PHE A 83 -10.00 -25.08 -5.82
C PHE A 83 -11.53 -25.06 -5.73
N ARG A 84 -12.13 -26.25 -5.56
CA ARG A 84 -13.58 -26.40 -5.31
C ARG A 84 -14.00 -25.83 -3.95
N ASP A 85 -13.14 -25.93 -2.94
CA ASP A 85 -13.31 -25.25 -1.65
C ASP A 85 -12.86 -23.79 -1.75
N ARG A 86 -13.82 -22.95 -2.12
CA ARG A 86 -13.63 -21.50 -2.21
C ARG A 86 -13.47 -20.92 -0.81
N SER A 87 -12.22 -20.71 -0.42
CA SER A 87 -11.74 -19.88 0.69
C SER A 87 -11.92 -20.43 2.11
N ASN A 88 -10.82 -20.90 2.67
CA ASN A 88 -10.55 -20.60 4.08
C ASN A 88 -9.45 -19.52 4.11
N MET A 89 -9.71 -18.45 4.85
CA MET A 89 -8.71 -17.45 5.30
C MET A 89 -8.14 -16.51 4.21
N GLN A 90 -8.90 -16.16 3.16
CA GLN A 90 -8.41 -15.24 2.12
C GLN A 90 -8.28 -13.79 2.62
N ASP A 91 -9.14 -13.41 3.56
CA ASP A 91 -9.02 -12.21 4.39
C ASP A 91 -7.70 -12.20 5.18
N GLU A 92 -7.32 -13.31 5.80
CA GLU A 92 -6.05 -13.43 6.51
C GLU A 92 -4.84 -13.43 5.56
N LYS A 93 -4.94 -14.09 4.40
CA LYS A 93 -3.91 -14.05 3.36
C LYS A 93 -3.67 -12.62 2.88
N TRP A 94 -4.76 -11.88 2.64
CA TRP A 94 -4.68 -10.46 2.28
C TRP A 94 -4.04 -9.62 3.38
N PHE A 95 -4.45 -9.81 4.62
CA PHE A 95 -3.86 -9.13 5.77
C PHE A 95 -2.34 -9.38 5.84
N LYS A 96 -1.93 -10.65 5.78
CA LYS A 96 -0.51 -11.05 5.80
C LYS A 96 0.25 -10.45 4.62
N TYR A 97 -0.28 -10.58 3.42
CA TYR A 97 0.35 -10.03 2.22
C TYR A 97 0.50 -8.50 2.32
N PHE A 98 -0.57 -7.79 2.69
CA PHE A 98 -0.56 -6.33 2.79
C PHE A 98 0.50 -5.85 3.78
N HIS A 99 0.54 -6.43 4.99
CA HIS A 99 1.43 -5.97 6.04
C HIS A 99 2.86 -6.51 5.95
N HIS A 100 3.06 -7.73 5.45
CA HIS A 100 4.36 -8.41 5.50
C HIS A 100 5.10 -8.45 4.17
N ALA A 101 4.41 -8.28 3.03
CA ALA A 101 5.04 -8.24 1.70
C ALA A 101 4.90 -6.86 1.06
N LEU A 102 3.67 -6.34 0.99
CA LEU A 102 3.37 -5.11 0.27
C LEU A 102 3.92 -3.87 0.96
N ILE A 103 3.57 -3.60 2.22
CA ILE A 103 4.08 -2.42 2.95
C ILE A 103 5.62 -2.37 2.91
N PRO A 104 6.38 -3.43 3.25
CA PRO A 104 7.84 -3.41 3.19
C PRO A 104 8.39 -3.03 1.81
N THR A 105 7.78 -3.54 0.75
CA THR A 105 8.16 -3.21 -0.64
C THR A 105 7.86 -1.75 -0.95
N LEU A 106 6.67 -1.27 -0.58
CA LEU A 106 6.25 0.12 -0.83
C LEU A 106 7.13 1.12 -0.07
N ILE A 107 7.47 0.83 1.19
CA ILE A 107 8.31 1.74 1.96
C ILE A 107 9.77 1.68 1.55
N ALA A 108 10.22 0.70 0.76
CA ALA A 108 11.60 0.69 0.24
C ALA A 108 11.86 1.88 -0.70
N ASP A 109 10.84 2.31 -1.44
CA ASP A 109 10.90 3.46 -2.35
C ASP A 109 10.62 4.79 -1.60
N ASP A 110 11.60 5.69 -1.59
CA ASP A 110 11.51 6.98 -0.91
C ASP A 110 10.54 7.96 -1.60
N GLU A 111 10.24 7.80 -2.89
CA GLU A 111 9.23 8.59 -3.59
C GLU A 111 7.82 8.18 -3.16
N ILE A 112 7.57 6.88 -2.96
CA ILE A 112 6.30 6.38 -2.40
C ILE A 112 6.10 6.93 -0.99
N VAL A 113 7.12 6.82 -0.13
CA VAL A 113 7.07 7.36 1.24
C VAL A 113 6.73 8.85 1.23
N ARG A 114 7.40 9.63 0.38
CA ARG A 114 7.15 11.06 0.25
C ARG A 114 5.74 11.35 -0.27
N ASN A 115 5.27 10.66 -1.30
CA ASN A 115 3.95 10.92 -1.90
C ASN A 115 2.80 10.47 -1.02
N VAL A 116 2.96 9.38 -0.27
CA VAL A 116 1.99 8.99 0.78
C VAL A 116 1.89 10.11 1.80
N LEU A 117 2.99 10.58 2.37
CA LEU A 117 2.96 11.64 3.38
C LEU A 117 2.47 12.99 2.83
N ARG A 118 2.84 13.36 1.59
CA ARG A 118 2.35 14.58 0.93
C ARG A 118 0.84 14.55 0.69
N SER A 119 0.31 13.40 0.25
CA SER A 119 -1.12 13.25 -0.07
C SER A 119 -2.02 13.44 1.16
N VAL A 120 -1.56 13.02 2.34
CA VAL A 120 -2.29 13.13 3.61
C VAL A 120 -1.92 14.38 4.43
N GLY A 121 -1.09 15.27 3.86
CA GLY A 121 -0.68 16.52 4.52
C GLY A 121 0.39 16.37 5.61
N GLY A 122 1.01 15.20 5.75
CA GLY A 122 2.13 14.98 6.67
C GLY A 122 3.43 15.67 6.22
N LEU A 123 3.60 15.89 4.92
CA LEU A 123 4.70 16.68 4.36
C LEU A 123 4.19 17.88 3.55
N PRO A 124 4.94 18.99 3.48
CA PRO A 124 4.59 20.12 2.63
C PRO A 124 4.50 19.69 1.15
N SER A 125 3.39 20.04 0.50
CA SER A 125 3.20 19.86 -0.94
C SER A 125 2.38 21.02 -1.51
N LYS A 126 2.77 21.50 -2.70
CA LYS A 126 1.98 22.51 -3.44
C LYS A 126 0.70 21.90 -4.01
N GLN A 127 0.73 20.61 -4.35
CA GLN A 127 -0.37 19.88 -4.97
C GLN A 127 -0.51 18.48 -4.33
N PRO A 128 -1.16 18.36 -3.16
CA PRO A 128 -1.36 17.07 -2.49
C PRO A 128 -2.14 16.04 -3.32
N LYS A 129 -3.07 16.50 -4.16
CA LYS A 129 -3.87 15.64 -5.06
C LYS A 129 -3.00 14.94 -6.09
N ASP A 130 -2.01 15.63 -6.63
CA ASP A 130 -1.11 15.09 -7.66
C ASP A 130 -0.21 13.99 -7.08
N ALA A 131 0.15 14.08 -5.80
CA ALA A 131 0.86 13.01 -5.11
C ALA A 131 0.03 11.72 -5.01
N ALA A 132 -1.27 11.82 -4.72
CA ALA A 132 -2.17 10.65 -4.72
C ALA A 132 -2.37 10.08 -6.13
N MET A 133 -2.50 10.93 -7.15
CA MET A 133 -2.60 10.48 -8.54
C MET A 133 -1.32 9.78 -9.01
N ALA A 134 -0.15 10.32 -8.66
CA ALA A 134 1.13 9.69 -8.97
C ALA A 134 1.25 8.31 -8.32
N LEU A 135 0.82 8.16 -7.05
CA LEU A 135 0.75 6.85 -6.40
C LEU A 135 -0.17 5.89 -7.13
N LYS A 136 -1.37 6.34 -7.53
CA LYS A 136 -2.31 5.50 -8.28
C LYS A 136 -1.69 4.97 -9.57
N HIS A 137 -1.04 5.85 -10.34
CA HIS A 137 -0.40 5.47 -11.59
C HIS A 137 0.78 4.52 -11.35
N TYR A 138 1.64 4.84 -10.40
CA TYR A 138 2.76 3.97 -10.02
C TYR A 138 2.28 2.57 -9.57
N PHE A 139 1.24 2.50 -8.74
CA PHE A 139 0.66 1.22 -8.28
C PHE A 139 -0.01 0.43 -9.41
N SER A 140 -0.44 1.08 -10.49
CA SER A 140 -0.96 0.35 -11.66
C SER A 140 0.15 -0.32 -12.48
N GLU A 141 1.38 0.20 -12.42
CA GLU A 141 2.48 -0.26 -13.29
C GLU A 141 3.53 -1.09 -12.54
N MET A 142 3.67 -0.93 -11.22
CA MET A 142 4.68 -1.65 -10.45
C MET A 142 4.49 -3.17 -10.52
N THR A 143 5.56 -3.95 -10.37
CA THR A 143 5.43 -5.39 -10.13
C THR A 143 5.02 -5.61 -8.68
N LEU A 144 3.97 -6.40 -8.42
CA LEU A 144 3.56 -6.72 -7.06
C LEU A 144 4.59 -7.68 -6.43
N PRO A 145 4.86 -7.58 -5.12
CA PRO A 145 5.71 -8.57 -4.45
C PRO A 145 5.12 -9.97 -4.61
N ASP A 146 5.99 -10.98 -4.64
CA ASP A 146 5.63 -12.39 -4.85
C ASP A 146 4.95 -12.70 -6.20
N SER A 147 4.97 -11.74 -7.15
CA SER A 147 4.57 -11.97 -8.55
C SER A 147 5.79 -11.96 -9.47
N ALA A 148 5.75 -12.76 -10.54
CA ALA A 148 6.77 -12.72 -11.57
C ALA A 148 6.73 -11.36 -12.30
N PRO A 149 7.88 -10.74 -12.60
CA PRO A 149 7.94 -9.57 -13.47
C PRO A 149 7.31 -9.88 -14.83
N LEU A 150 6.63 -8.90 -15.44
CA LEU A 150 5.96 -9.05 -16.75
C LEU A 150 6.89 -9.50 -17.90
N TRP A 151 8.20 -9.33 -17.73
CA TRP A 151 9.23 -9.68 -18.71
C TRP A 151 9.96 -10.99 -18.38
N ALA A 152 9.64 -11.63 -17.25
CA ALA A 152 10.20 -12.94 -16.92
C ALA A 152 9.62 -13.98 -17.90
N PRO A 153 10.45 -14.84 -18.52
CA PRO A 153 9.95 -15.96 -19.31
C PRO A 153 8.99 -16.79 -18.44
N GLU A 154 7.92 -17.32 -19.03
CA GLU A 154 7.13 -18.36 -18.37
C GLU A 154 8.09 -19.51 -18.05
N GLU A 155 8.37 -19.74 -16.76
CA GLU A 155 9.10 -20.93 -16.34
C GLU A 155 8.22 -22.12 -16.72
N SER A 156 8.55 -22.71 -17.87
CA SER A 156 8.05 -24.00 -18.30
C SER A 156 8.61 -25.00 -17.30
N PHE A 157 7.85 -25.25 -16.22
CA PHE A 157 8.05 -26.42 -15.41
C PHE A 157 7.62 -27.64 -16.24
N ASP A 158 8.53 -28.09 -17.11
CA ASP A 158 8.49 -29.43 -17.67
C ASP A 158 8.66 -30.42 -16.51
N ASN A 159 7.57 -31.08 -16.11
CA ASN A 159 7.57 -32.31 -15.33
C ASN A 159 6.95 -33.44 -16.15
#